data_AF-A0A1Q3JN40-F1
#
_entry.id   AF-A0A1Q3JN40-F1
#
_cell.length_a   1.000
_cell.length_b   1.000
_cell.length_c   1.000
_cell.angle_alpha   90.00
_cell.angle_beta   90.00
_cell.angle_gamma   90.00
#
_symmetry.space_group_name_H-M   'P 1'
#
loop_
_entity.id
_entity.type
_entity.pdbx_description
1 polymer ?
#
loop_
_entity_poly.entity_id
_entity_poly.type
_entity_poly.pdbx_seq_one_letter_code
_entity_poly.pdbx_strand_id
1 'polypeptide(L)'
;MGETVSGSGEMVIGGETLTVSFTVPAGACDSRALLPDVRRLTDQVTAKAESRAAEAGRTVSCRRGCHACCRQVVPISTAEARRLAELVDAQSPERADDLRRRFETVRRHMQQAAPRPGAKAGVAASVAYALAWFRQGLDCPFLEEGACSIYADRPITCREYLVTSPPEGCETLDPEVVQPLTRAVSVANALAWTTGPGKDSWIPLTDALAYVAATPASAERGGPEWALAFFENLKDAG
;
A
#
# COMPACT_ATOMS: atom_id res chain seq x y z
N MET A 1 -15.06 -23.90 -7.99
CA MET A 1 -13.70 -23.58 -7.51
C MET A 1 -12.79 -23.85 -8.70
N GLY A 2 -12.18 -22.81 -9.28
CA GLY A 2 -11.34 -22.95 -10.47
C GLY A 2 -10.02 -23.64 -10.15
N GLU A 3 -9.37 -24.20 -11.17
CA GLU A 3 -8.02 -24.76 -11.06
C GLU A 3 -7.03 -23.66 -10.64
N THR A 4 -6.12 -23.98 -9.73
CA THR A 4 -5.09 -23.05 -9.23
C THR A 4 -3.70 -23.59 -9.53
N VAL A 5 -2.77 -22.68 -9.81
CA VAL A 5 -1.34 -22.97 -9.95
C VAL A 5 -0.61 -22.38 -8.76
N SER A 6 0.25 -23.19 -8.13
CA SER A 6 1.12 -22.77 -7.03
C SER A 6 2.58 -22.93 -7.42
N GLY A 7 3.42 -22.03 -6.92
CA GLY A 7 4.86 -22.11 -7.08
C GLY A 7 5.57 -21.44 -5.92
N SER A 8 6.79 -21.87 -5.64
CA SER A 8 7.64 -21.30 -4.61
C SER A 8 9.11 -21.33 -5.01
N GLY A 9 9.88 -20.39 -4.50
CA GLY A 9 11.31 -20.33 -4.70
C GLY A 9 11.98 -19.30 -3.79
N GLU A 10 13.28 -19.15 -3.97
CA GLU A 10 14.07 -18.14 -3.28
C GLU A 10 14.48 -17.06 -4.28
N MET A 11 14.46 -15.80 -3.81
CA MET A 11 14.93 -14.65 -4.57
C MET A 11 15.86 -13.83 -3.70
N VAL A 12 16.98 -13.38 -4.26
CA VAL A 12 17.89 -12.44 -3.58
C VAL A 12 17.54 -11.02 -4.01
N ILE A 13 17.10 -10.18 -3.07
CA ILE A 13 16.74 -8.78 -3.32
C ILE A 13 17.39 -7.90 -2.24
N GLY A 14 18.12 -6.87 -2.64
CA GLY A 14 18.84 -5.97 -1.72
C GLY A 14 19.82 -6.72 -0.79
N GLY A 15 20.41 -7.82 -1.27
CA GLY A 15 21.30 -8.69 -0.48
C GLY A 15 20.59 -9.67 0.46
N GLU A 16 19.26 -9.69 0.49
CA GLU A 16 18.48 -10.58 1.34
C GLU A 16 17.87 -11.72 0.52
N THR A 17 17.95 -12.95 1.06
CA THR A 17 17.18 -14.08 0.52
C THR A 17 15.75 -14.02 1.04
N LEU A 18 14.79 -13.90 0.13
CA LEU A 18 13.35 -13.90 0.38
C LEU A 18 12.75 -15.19 -0.16
N THR A 19 11.89 -15.84 0.64
CA THR A 19 11.10 -16.98 0.18
C THR A 19 9.83 -16.44 -0.48
N VAL A 20 9.74 -16.58 -1.80
CA VAL A 20 8.57 -16.20 -2.58
C VAL A 20 7.70 -17.43 -2.79
N SER A 21 6.40 -17.29 -2.56
CA SER A 21 5.40 -18.32 -2.88
C SER A 21 4.15 -17.66 -3.41
N PHE A 22 3.51 -18.30 -4.38
CA PHE A 22 2.26 -17.82 -4.95
C PHE A 22 1.27 -18.97 -5.12
N THR A 23 -0.02 -18.66 -5.08
CA THR A 23 -1.13 -19.54 -5.44
C THR A 23 -2.19 -18.70 -6.14
N VAL A 24 -2.29 -18.86 -7.45
CA VAL A 24 -3.12 -18.04 -8.33
C VAL A 24 -4.05 -18.92 -9.17
N PRO A 25 -5.20 -18.40 -9.63
CA PRO A 25 -6.02 -19.12 -10.60
C PRO A 25 -5.22 -19.48 -11.86
N ALA A 26 -5.42 -20.67 -12.41
CA ALA A 26 -4.71 -21.12 -13.62
C ALA A 26 -5.12 -20.32 -14.86
N GLY A 27 -6.39 -19.94 -14.93
CA GLY A 27 -6.97 -19.18 -16.03
C GLY A 27 -6.94 -17.67 -15.84
N ALA A 28 -7.72 -16.99 -16.67
CA ALA A 28 -7.93 -15.54 -16.61
C ALA A 28 -8.48 -15.13 -15.23
N CYS A 29 -7.85 -14.14 -14.60
CA CYS A 29 -8.30 -13.59 -13.34
C CYS A 29 -7.95 -12.11 -13.18
N ASP A 30 -8.64 -11.47 -12.24
CA ASP A 30 -8.33 -10.11 -11.79
C ASP A 30 -7.02 -10.08 -10.97
N SER A 31 -6.27 -8.99 -11.11
CA SER A 31 -5.02 -8.72 -10.40
C SER A 31 -5.07 -8.84 -8.87
N ARG A 32 -6.27 -8.73 -8.26
CA ARG A 32 -6.49 -8.96 -6.82
C ARG A 32 -6.10 -10.36 -6.37
N ALA A 33 -6.05 -11.33 -7.29
CA ALA A 33 -5.56 -12.68 -7.01
C ALA A 33 -4.14 -12.68 -6.42
N LEU A 34 -3.33 -11.65 -6.68
CA LEU A 34 -1.99 -11.50 -6.12
C LEU A 34 -1.99 -11.11 -4.63
N LEU A 35 -3.01 -10.40 -4.15
CA LEU A 35 -2.97 -9.72 -2.85
C LEU A 35 -2.67 -10.63 -1.65
N PRO A 36 -3.22 -11.86 -1.54
CA PRO A 36 -2.90 -12.73 -0.41
C PRO A 36 -1.40 -13.04 -0.32
N ASP A 37 -0.77 -13.33 -1.45
CA ASP A 37 0.63 -13.74 -1.52
C ASP A 37 1.56 -12.54 -1.38
N VAL A 38 1.19 -11.42 -2.01
CA VAL A 38 1.92 -10.15 -1.90
C VAL A 38 1.92 -9.65 -0.46
N ARG A 39 0.79 -9.74 0.28
CA ARG A 39 0.74 -9.40 1.71
C ARG A 39 1.67 -10.27 2.54
N ARG A 40 1.71 -11.60 2.28
CA ARG A 40 2.64 -12.51 2.99
C ARG A 40 4.10 -12.16 2.70
N LEU A 41 4.43 -11.81 1.45
CA LEU A 41 5.77 -11.38 1.09
C LEU A 41 6.13 -10.07 1.80
N THR A 42 5.24 -9.10 1.83
CA THR A 42 5.43 -7.84 2.56
C THR A 42 5.67 -8.06 4.05
N ASP A 43 4.91 -8.95 4.68
CA ASP A 43 5.11 -9.29 6.09
C ASP A 43 6.51 -9.91 6.31
N GLN A 44 7.00 -10.74 5.38
CA GLN A 44 8.38 -11.28 5.42
C GLN A 44 9.46 -10.20 5.25
N VAL A 45 9.31 -9.30 4.27
CA VAL A 45 10.25 -8.19 4.01
C VAL A 45 10.34 -7.29 5.24
N THR A 46 9.20 -7.00 5.85
CA THR A 46 9.10 -6.15 7.03
C THR A 46 9.74 -6.83 8.24
N ALA A 47 9.47 -8.12 8.49
CA ALA A 47 10.09 -8.88 9.57
C ALA A 47 11.64 -8.92 9.46
N LYS A 48 12.19 -9.05 8.25
CA LYS A 48 13.64 -8.96 8.03
C LYS A 48 14.19 -7.56 8.31
N ALA A 49 13.46 -6.53 7.90
CA ALA A 49 13.82 -5.14 8.21
C ALA A 49 13.82 -4.88 9.73
N GLU A 50 12.85 -5.44 10.46
CA GLU A 50 12.78 -5.38 11.92
C GLU A 50 13.97 -6.08 12.58
N SER A 51 14.32 -7.29 12.13
CA SER A 51 15.49 -8.05 12.64
C SER A 51 16.77 -7.23 12.50
N ARG A 52 17.02 -6.65 11.32
CA ARG A 52 18.20 -5.80 11.09
C ARG A 52 18.23 -4.56 11.98
N ALA A 53 17.08 -3.94 12.21
CA ALA A 53 17.00 -2.81 13.13
C ALA A 53 17.35 -3.24 14.56
N ALA A 54 16.81 -4.37 15.02
CA ALA A 54 17.09 -4.92 16.34
C ALA A 54 18.58 -5.29 16.51
N GLU A 55 19.19 -5.92 15.52
CA GLU A 55 20.63 -6.21 15.47
C GLU A 55 21.48 -4.94 15.53
N ALA A 56 20.99 -3.84 14.95
CA ALA A 56 21.58 -2.51 15.01
C ALA A 56 21.20 -1.72 16.28
N GLY A 57 20.57 -2.35 17.28
CA GLY A 57 20.19 -1.71 18.55
C GLY A 57 19.01 -0.74 18.46
N ARG A 58 18.21 -0.80 17.39
CA ARG A 58 17.00 0.00 17.18
C ARG A 58 15.76 -0.87 17.28
N THR A 59 14.68 -0.33 17.84
CA THR A 59 13.42 -1.05 18.00
C THR A 59 12.29 -0.28 17.31
N VAL A 60 11.38 -1.02 16.66
CA VAL A 60 10.18 -0.41 16.09
C VAL A 60 9.31 0.18 17.19
N SER A 61 8.90 1.44 17.02
CA SER A 61 8.06 2.15 17.99
C SER A 61 6.56 2.08 17.65
N CYS A 62 6.23 1.59 16.45
CA CYS A 62 4.85 1.45 15.99
C CYS A 62 4.07 0.45 16.84
N ARG A 63 2.87 0.85 17.25
CA ARG A 63 1.94 0.03 18.03
C ARG A 63 0.50 0.39 17.71
N ARG A 64 -0.44 -0.47 18.11
CA ARG A 64 -1.88 -0.13 18.04
C ARG A 64 -2.13 1.19 18.78
N GLY A 65 -2.84 2.12 18.14
CA GLY A 65 -3.06 3.48 18.64
C GLY A 65 -2.15 4.53 17.99
N CYS A 66 -1.02 4.14 17.38
CA CYS A 66 -0.23 5.05 16.55
C CYS A 66 -0.93 5.26 15.21
N HIS A 67 -1.26 6.52 14.87
CA HIS A 67 -2.07 6.84 13.71
C HIS A 67 -1.62 8.09 12.95
N ALA A 68 -0.46 8.68 13.27
CA ALA A 68 0.10 9.78 12.50
C ALA A 68 0.25 9.41 11.01
N CYS A 69 0.66 8.17 10.70
CA CYS A 69 0.75 7.69 9.32
C CYS A 69 -0.62 7.63 8.60
N CYS A 70 -1.73 7.57 9.34
CA CYS A 70 -3.09 7.60 8.77
C CYS A 70 -3.49 8.99 8.26
N ARG A 71 -2.69 10.04 8.49
CA ARG A 71 -2.87 11.37 7.91
C ARG A 71 -1.94 11.65 6.74
N GLN A 72 -1.11 10.68 6.36
CA GLN A 72 -0.25 10.79 5.18
C GLN A 72 -1.03 10.42 3.91
N VAL A 73 -0.50 10.80 2.75
CA VAL A 73 -0.98 10.25 1.49
C VAL A 73 -0.58 8.77 1.42
N VAL A 74 -1.57 7.89 1.35
CA VAL A 74 -1.32 6.45 1.23
C VAL A 74 -1.42 6.06 -0.25
N PRO A 75 -0.30 5.81 -0.94
CA PRO A 75 -0.33 5.28 -2.30
C PRO A 75 -0.77 3.83 -2.28
N ILE A 76 -1.70 3.46 -3.17
CA ILE A 76 -2.17 2.10 -3.35
C ILE A 76 -2.13 1.70 -4.82
N SER A 77 -2.06 0.39 -5.07
CA SER A 77 -2.18 -0.20 -6.39
C SER A 77 -3.64 -0.23 -6.90
N THR A 78 -3.83 -0.51 -8.19
CA THR A 78 -5.19 -0.66 -8.77
C THR A 78 -5.90 -1.90 -8.22
N ALA A 79 -5.14 -2.97 -7.91
CA ALA A 79 -5.65 -4.17 -7.25
C ALA A 79 -6.15 -3.86 -5.83
N GLU A 80 -5.38 -3.09 -5.05
CA GLU A 80 -5.81 -2.66 -3.72
C GLU A 80 -7.02 -1.72 -3.80
N ALA A 81 -7.09 -0.81 -4.76
CA ALA A 81 -8.25 0.06 -4.93
C ALA A 81 -9.55 -0.74 -5.11
N ARG A 82 -9.51 -1.78 -5.97
CA ARG A 82 -10.64 -2.70 -6.16
C ARG A 82 -10.96 -3.50 -4.90
N ARG A 83 -9.95 -4.01 -4.20
CA ARG A 83 -10.14 -4.74 -2.93
C ARG A 83 -10.75 -3.85 -1.84
N LEU A 84 -10.35 -2.58 -1.75
CA LEU A 84 -10.91 -1.62 -0.80
C LEU A 84 -12.37 -1.30 -1.12
N ALA A 85 -12.72 -1.15 -2.41
CA ALA A 85 -14.11 -0.98 -2.83
C ALA A 85 -14.98 -2.18 -2.40
N GLU A 86 -14.52 -3.41 -2.64
CA GLU A 86 -15.23 -4.61 -2.17
C GLU A 86 -15.38 -4.65 -0.65
N LEU A 87 -14.35 -4.23 0.10
CA LEU A 87 -14.40 -4.18 1.56
C LEU A 87 -15.44 -3.18 2.06
N VAL A 88 -15.60 -2.05 1.39
CA VAL A 88 -16.64 -1.05 1.68
C VAL A 88 -18.02 -1.60 1.33
N ASP A 89 -18.17 -2.22 0.16
CA ASP A 89 -19.46 -2.76 -0.32
C ASP A 89 -19.94 -3.95 0.51
N ALA A 90 -19.02 -4.71 1.11
CA ALA A 90 -19.34 -5.84 1.99
C ALA A 90 -19.77 -5.44 3.42
N GLN A 91 -19.72 -4.15 3.78
CA GLN A 91 -20.19 -3.67 5.08
C GLN A 91 -21.73 -3.62 5.13
N SER A 92 -22.30 -3.36 6.32
CA SER A 92 -23.72 -3.00 6.40
C SER A 92 -23.99 -1.74 5.56
N PRO A 93 -25.22 -1.55 5.04
CA PRO A 93 -25.56 -0.38 4.23
C PRO A 93 -25.19 0.95 4.90
N GLU A 94 -25.49 1.09 6.19
CA GLU A 94 -25.21 2.30 6.96
C GLU A 94 -23.71 2.58 7.06
N ARG A 95 -22.94 1.50 7.27
CA ARG A 95 -21.49 1.57 7.40
C ARG A 95 -20.80 1.84 6.07
N ALA A 96 -21.26 1.20 5.00
CA ALA A 96 -20.77 1.44 3.65
C ALA A 96 -21.00 2.90 3.24
N ASP A 97 -22.20 3.44 3.51
CA ASP A 97 -22.51 4.84 3.21
C ASP A 97 -21.67 5.82 4.04
N ASP A 98 -21.41 5.50 5.30
CA ASP A 98 -20.49 6.29 6.12
C ASP A 98 -19.08 6.33 5.56
N LEU A 99 -18.52 5.16 5.20
CA LEU A 99 -17.21 5.08 4.57
C LEU A 99 -17.18 5.85 3.24
N ARG A 100 -18.17 5.67 2.37
CA ARG A 100 -18.26 6.42 1.10
C ARG A 100 -18.26 7.94 1.33
N ARG A 101 -18.99 8.43 2.34
CA ARG A 101 -18.96 9.85 2.72
C ARG A 101 -17.57 10.30 3.19
N ARG A 102 -16.88 9.51 4.02
CA ARG A 102 -15.51 9.82 4.49
C ARG A 102 -14.53 9.89 3.32
N PHE A 103 -14.56 8.91 2.42
CA PHE A 103 -13.74 8.89 1.19
C PHE A 103 -13.97 10.14 0.35
N GLU A 104 -15.23 10.45 0.05
CA GLU A 104 -15.57 11.60 -0.79
C GLU A 104 -15.20 12.94 -0.15
N THR A 105 -15.35 13.05 1.17
CA THR A 105 -14.98 14.26 1.92
C THR A 105 -13.49 14.53 1.82
N VAL A 106 -12.65 13.55 2.14
CA VAL A 106 -11.19 13.71 2.09
C VAL A 106 -10.74 13.93 0.65
N ARG A 107 -11.26 13.16 -0.31
CA ARG A 107 -10.94 13.30 -1.74
C ARG A 107 -11.21 14.72 -2.25
N ARG A 108 -12.41 15.25 -2.02
CA ARG A 108 -12.77 16.61 -2.48
C ARG A 108 -11.88 17.68 -1.86
N HIS A 109 -11.59 17.57 -0.56
CA HIS A 109 -10.70 18.50 0.12
C HIS A 109 -9.30 18.44 -0.48
N MET A 110 -8.73 17.25 -0.63
CA MET A 110 -7.35 17.08 -1.09
C MET A 110 -7.16 17.50 -2.55
N GLN A 111 -8.15 17.31 -3.41
CA GLN A 111 -8.13 17.79 -4.80
C GLN A 111 -7.94 19.31 -4.89
N GLN A 112 -8.37 20.06 -3.87
CA GLN A 112 -8.23 21.51 -3.80
C GLN A 112 -6.97 21.91 -3.04
N ALA A 113 -6.67 21.26 -1.92
CA ALA A 113 -5.64 21.67 -0.97
C ALA A 113 -4.22 21.19 -1.34
N ALA A 114 -4.08 20.04 -1.98
CA ALA A 114 -2.78 19.52 -2.42
C ALA A 114 -2.95 18.83 -3.79
N PRO A 115 -2.89 19.57 -4.90
CA PRO A 115 -3.01 18.98 -6.23
C PRO A 115 -1.87 17.99 -6.47
N ARG A 116 -2.23 16.80 -6.99
CA ARG A 116 -1.27 15.74 -7.27
C ARG A 116 -0.27 16.20 -8.34
N PRO A 117 1.05 16.03 -8.12
CA PRO A 117 2.04 16.37 -9.13
C PRO A 117 1.92 15.44 -10.33
N GLY A 118 2.24 15.93 -11.52
CA GLY A 118 2.30 15.10 -12.73
C GLY A 118 3.40 14.04 -12.62
N ALA A 119 3.23 12.93 -13.36
CA ALA A 119 4.15 11.79 -13.39
C ALA A 119 5.64 12.16 -13.55
N LYS A 120 5.94 13.23 -14.29
CA LYS A 120 7.32 13.68 -14.57
C LYS A 120 7.87 14.76 -13.61
N ALA A 121 7.15 15.07 -12.53
CA ALA A 121 7.50 16.20 -11.65
C ALA A 121 8.73 15.94 -10.75
N GLY A 122 9.22 14.70 -10.69
CA GLY A 122 10.41 14.31 -9.93
C GLY A 122 10.20 14.23 -8.42
N VAL A 123 11.26 13.83 -7.71
CA VAL A 123 11.21 13.49 -6.27
C VAL A 123 10.81 14.70 -5.40
N ALA A 124 11.35 15.88 -5.67
CA ALA A 124 11.07 17.08 -4.87
C ALA A 124 9.58 17.45 -4.88
N ALA A 125 8.91 17.32 -6.04
CA ALA A 125 7.48 17.58 -6.16
C ALA A 125 6.65 16.53 -5.39
N SER A 126 7.05 15.26 -5.43
CA SER A 126 6.40 14.18 -4.66
C SER A 126 6.52 14.41 -3.15
N VAL A 127 7.69 14.84 -2.67
CA VAL A 127 7.91 15.19 -1.25
C VAL A 127 7.05 16.39 -0.86
N ALA A 128 7.04 17.46 -1.67
CA ALA A 128 6.21 18.64 -1.41
C ALA A 128 4.72 18.29 -1.34
N TYR A 129 4.25 17.42 -2.24
CA TYR A 129 2.88 16.90 -2.24
C TYR A 129 2.55 16.10 -0.97
N ALA A 130 3.43 15.18 -0.55
CA ALA A 130 3.22 14.39 0.67
C ALA A 130 3.17 15.28 1.92
N LEU A 131 4.05 16.28 2.02
CA LEU A 131 4.05 17.25 3.12
C LEU A 131 2.81 18.15 3.10
N ALA A 132 2.40 18.63 1.93
CA ALA A 132 1.17 19.44 1.79
C ALA A 132 -0.08 18.64 2.17
N TRP A 133 -0.12 17.35 1.82
CA TRP A 133 -1.17 16.43 2.23
C TRP A 133 -1.22 16.27 3.74
N PHE A 134 -0.10 15.93 4.35
CA PHE A 134 -0.03 15.67 5.79
C PHE A 134 -0.44 16.87 6.64
N ARG A 135 -0.05 18.09 6.21
CA ARG A 135 -0.44 19.34 6.89
C ARG A 135 -1.96 19.59 6.92
N GLN A 136 -2.75 18.92 6.08
CA GLN A 136 -4.21 19.03 6.16
C GLN A 136 -4.77 18.32 7.39
N GLY A 137 -4.01 17.39 8.00
CA GLY A 137 -4.41 16.69 9.21
C GLY A 137 -5.67 15.82 9.04
N LEU A 138 -6.01 15.46 7.80
CA LEU A 138 -7.20 14.67 7.51
C LEU A 138 -6.92 13.19 7.74
N ASP A 139 -7.79 12.56 8.53
CA ASP A 139 -7.70 11.15 8.83
C ASP A 139 -8.05 10.28 7.60
N CYS A 140 -7.35 9.16 7.46
CA CYS A 140 -7.72 8.08 6.56
C CYS A 140 -9.19 7.68 6.80
N PRO A 141 -10.00 7.43 5.75
CA PRO A 141 -11.40 7.03 5.91
C PRO A 141 -11.64 5.80 6.82
N PHE A 142 -10.63 4.94 6.96
CA PHE A 142 -10.68 3.74 7.81
C PHE A 142 -10.10 3.93 9.22
N LEU A 143 -9.68 5.14 9.62
CA LEU A 143 -9.23 5.40 10.98
C LEU A 143 -10.43 5.58 11.91
N GLU A 144 -10.47 4.79 12.99
CA GLU A 144 -11.54 4.80 13.99
C GLU A 144 -10.94 4.67 15.38
N GLU A 145 -11.22 5.64 16.25
CA GLU A 145 -10.74 5.62 17.64
C GLU A 145 -9.22 5.40 17.75
N GLY A 146 -8.45 5.96 16.81
CA GLY A 146 -6.99 5.83 16.75
C GLY A 146 -6.48 4.48 16.23
N ALA A 147 -7.36 3.62 15.68
CA ALA A 147 -7.00 2.33 15.10
C ALA A 147 -7.56 2.17 13.68
N CYS A 148 -6.84 1.41 12.85
CA CYS A 148 -7.31 1.09 11.50
C CYS A 148 -8.42 0.03 11.55
N SER A 149 -9.62 0.36 11.08
CA SER A 149 -10.77 -0.55 11.03
C SER A 149 -10.56 -1.73 10.07
N ILE A 150 -9.62 -1.59 9.13
CA ILE A 150 -9.24 -2.63 8.15
C ILE A 150 -7.81 -3.14 8.38
N TYR A 151 -7.30 -3.18 9.62
CA TYR A 151 -5.90 -3.51 9.90
C TYR A 151 -5.40 -4.79 9.19
N ALA A 152 -6.22 -5.84 9.15
CA ALA A 152 -5.90 -7.09 8.46
C ALA A 152 -5.87 -6.96 6.91
N ASP A 153 -6.54 -5.96 6.36
CA ASP A 153 -6.62 -5.64 4.95
C ASP A 153 -5.83 -4.37 4.56
N ARG A 154 -5.09 -3.77 5.51
CA ARG A 154 -4.35 -2.53 5.30
C ARG A 154 -3.45 -2.63 4.06
N PRO A 155 -3.32 -1.53 3.29
CA PRO A 155 -2.50 -1.51 2.09
C PRO A 155 -1.05 -1.93 2.33
N ILE A 156 -0.39 -2.41 1.29
CA ILE A 156 1.01 -2.84 1.31
C ILE A 156 1.91 -1.71 1.81
N THR A 157 1.74 -0.47 1.35
CA THR A 157 2.50 0.67 1.86
C THR A 157 2.32 0.87 3.36
N CYS A 158 1.13 0.65 3.91
CA CYS A 158 0.88 0.76 5.35
C CYS A 158 1.52 -0.38 6.15
N ARG A 159 1.74 -1.56 5.53
CA ARG A 159 2.43 -2.69 6.18
C ARG A 159 3.93 -2.48 6.24
N GLU A 160 4.50 -1.86 5.21
CA GLU A 160 5.94 -1.63 5.08
C GLU A 160 6.41 -0.34 5.77
N TYR A 161 5.48 0.51 6.19
CA TYR A 161 5.80 1.75 6.87
C TYR A 161 5.87 1.54 8.38
N LEU A 162 7.09 1.36 8.87
CA LEU A 162 7.43 1.32 10.29
C LEU A 162 8.55 2.32 10.56
N VAL A 163 8.67 2.76 11.81
CA VAL A 163 9.72 3.69 12.25
C VAL A 163 10.40 3.19 13.52
N THR A 164 11.65 3.61 13.72
CA THR A 164 12.42 3.38 14.95
C THR A 164 12.58 4.62 15.82
N SER A 165 12.15 5.78 15.32
CA SER A 165 12.07 7.04 16.09
C SER A 165 10.93 6.98 17.12
N PRO A 166 10.95 7.81 18.19
CA PRO A 166 9.82 7.92 19.11
C PRO A 166 8.50 8.21 18.37
N PRO A 167 7.35 7.61 18.78
CA PRO A 167 6.08 7.76 18.08
C PRO A 167 5.63 9.22 17.93
N GLU A 168 5.91 10.06 18.92
CA GLU A 168 5.55 11.49 18.95
C GLU A 168 6.20 12.27 17.80
N GLY A 169 7.37 11.81 17.33
CA GLY A 169 8.06 12.39 16.18
C GLY A 169 7.30 12.22 14.86
N CYS A 170 6.37 11.25 14.77
CA CYS A 170 5.59 11.04 13.55
C CYS A 170 4.55 12.13 13.30
N GLU A 171 4.22 12.96 14.31
CA GLU A 171 3.23 14.04 14.18
C GLU A 171 3.71 15.21 13.31
N THR A 172 5.01 15.28 12.97
CA THR A 172 5.57 16.37 12.15
C THR A 172 5.94 15.95 10.73
N LEU A 173 6.05 14.64 10.47
CA LEU A 173 6.62 14.09 9.23
C LEU A 173 8.03 14.61 8.89
N ASP A 174 8.75 15.13 9.88
CA ASP A 174 10.07 15.72 9.70
C ASP A 174 11.10 14.63 9.37
N PRO A 175 11.80 14.68 8.22
CA PRO A 175 12.81 13.68 7.85
C PRO A 175 14.03 13.65 8.78
N GLU A 176 14.27 14.69 9.59
CA GLU A 176 15.33 14.69 10.60
C GLU A 176 14.91 13.97 11.89
N VAL A 177 13.60 13.88 12.15
CA VAL A 177 13.03 13.28 13.37
C VAL A 177 12.55 11.85 13.12
N VAL A 178 11.80 11.66 12.03
CA VAL A 178 11.21 10.39 11.68
C VAL A 178 12.28 9.50 11.07
N GLN A 179 12.45 8.31 11.64
CA GLN A 179 13.41 7.32 11.16
C GLN A 179 12.67 6.10 10.62
N PRO A 180 12.25 6.09 9.33
CA PRO A 180 11.62 4.93 8.72
C PRO A 180 12.56 3.73 8.71
N LEU A 181 11.96 2.56 8.83
CA LEU A 181 12.66 1.29 8.71
C LEU A 181 13.12 1.11 7.25
N THR A 182 14.43 0.91 7.07
CA THR A 182 14.99 0.60 5.76
C THR A 182 14.63 -0.82 5.35
N ARG A 183 13.93 -0.96 4.23
CA ARG A 183 13.58 -2.24 3.60
C ARG A 183 14.46 -2.48 2.38
N ALA A 184 14.72 -3.76 2.08
CA ALA A 184 15.50 -4.18 0.91
C ALA A 184 14.75 -4.00 -0.42
N VAL A 185 13.42 -3.85 -0.38
CA VAL A 185 12.55 -3.74 -1.55
C VAL A 185 11.23 -3.06 -1.17
N SER A 186 10.66 -2.30 -2.10
CA SER A 186 9.31 -1.73 -1.98
C SER A 186 8.29 -2.63 -2.67
N VAL A 187 7.62 -3.53 -1.93
CA VAL A 187 6.62 -4.43 -2.53
C VAL A 187 5.39 -3.64 -3.00
N ALA A 188 5.08 -2.52 -2.32
CA ALA A 188 4.03 -1.60 -2.76
C ALA A 188 4.28 -1.07 -4.18
N ASN A 189 5.52 -0.68 -4.49
CA ASN A 189 5.88 -0.20 -5.84
C ASN A 189 5.76 -1.33 -6.85
N ALA A 190 6.31 -2.51 -6.54
CA ALA A 190 6.22 -3.68 -7.42
C ALA A 190 4.76 -4.02 -7.77
N LEU A 191 3.87 -4.02 -6.78
CA LEU A 191 2.44 -4.26 -6.98
C LEU A 191 1.77 -3.15 -7.82
N ALA A 192 2.07 -1.88 -7.54
CA ALA A 192 1.51 -0.76 -8.30
C ALA A 192 1.95 -0.79 -9.78
N TRP A 193 3.22 -1.11 -10.05
CA TRP A 193 3.76 -1.23 -11.41
C TRP A 193 3.19 -2.42 -12.17
N THR A 194 2.91 -3.51 -11.44
CA THR A 194 2.34 -4.72 -12.04
C THR A 194 0.89 -4.52 -12.46
N THR A 195 0.10 -3.90 -11.59
CA THR A 195 -1.37 -3.86 -11.73
C THR A 195 -1.88 -2.60 -12.42
N GLY A 196 -1.03 -1.59 -12.56
CA GLY A 196 -1.34 -0.35 -13.26
C GLY A 196 -0.75 -0.28 -14.67
N PRO A 197 -1.13 0.74 -15.46
CA PRO A 197 -0.63 0.94 -16.83
C PRO A 197 0.86 1.34 -16.95
N GLY A 198 1.59 1.50 -15.84
CA GLY A 198 3.01 1.93 -15.83
C GLY A 198 3.56 2.24 -14.43
N LYS A 199 4.80 2.74 -14.35
CA LYS A 199 5.51 2.94 -13.06
C LYS A 199 4.93 4.04 -12.16
N ASP A 200 4.11 4.95 -12.70
CA ASP A 200 3.44 6.03 -11.94
C ASP A 200 2.00 5.70 -11.52
N SER A 201 1.58 4.44 -11.65
CA SER A 201 0.17 4.03 -11.56
C SER A 201 -0.40 3.88 -10.15
N TRP A 202 0.27 4.42 -9.14
CA TRP A 202 -0.30 4.43 -7.80
C TRP A 202 -1.47 5.43 -7.73
N ILE A 203 -2.39 5.17 -6.81
CA ILE A 203 -3.59 5.98 -6.57
C ILE A 203 -3.58 6.39 -5.10
N PRO A 204 -3.91 7.64 -4.71
CA PRO A 204 -4.15 7.96 -3.31
C PRO A 204 -5.29 7.10 -2.78
N LEU A 205 -5.17 6.53 -1.59
CA LEU A 205 -6.21 5.65 -1.02
C LEU A 205 -7.61 6.28 -1.06
N THR A 206 -7.72 7.58 -0.80
CA THR A 206 -8.99 8.33 -0.80
C THR A 206 -9.66 8.40 -2.17
N ASP A 207 -8.92 8.14 -3.23
CA ASP A 207 -9.41 8.16 -4.61
C ASP A 207 -9.87 6.77 -5.06
N ALA A 208 -9.68 5.72 -4.25
CA ALA A 208 -9.94 4.33 -4.62
C ALA A 208 -11.37 4.11 -5.15
N LEU A 209 -12.39 4.58 -4.42
CA LEU A 209 -13.78 4.34 -4.80
C LEU A 209 -14.16 5.08 -6.10
N ALA A 210 -13.70 6.31 -6.25
CA ALA A 210 -13.91 7.09 -7.47
C ALA A 210 -13.18 6.45 -8.68
N TYR A 211 -11.97 5.94 -8.46
CA TYR A 211 -11.20 5.21 -9.48
C TYR A 211 -11.94 3.96 -9.95
N VAL A 212 -12.42 3.13 -9.02
CA VAL A 212 -13.14 1.88 -9.34
C VAL A 212 -14.46 2.18 -10.06
N ALA A 213 -15.17 3.24 -9.67
CA ALA A 213 -16.40 3.65 -10.36
C ALA A 213 -16.14 4.13 -11.81
N ALA A 214 -15.00 4.79 -12.05
CA ALA A 214 -14.64 5.33 -13.36
C ALA A 214 -13.90 4.34 -14.27
N THR A 215 -13.29 3.31 -13.69
CA THR A 215 -12.39 2.39 -14.41
C THR A 215 -12.92 0.96 -14.32
N PRO A 216 -13.44 0.40 -15.43
CA PRO A 216 -13.82 -1.00 -15.49
C PRO A 216 -12.69 -1.93 -15.03
N ALA A 217 -13.03 -3.16 -14.64
CA ALA A 217 -12.01 -4.19 -14.43
C ALA A 217 -11.13 -4.30 -15.68
N SER A 218 -9.81 -4.35 -15.49
CA SER A 218 -8.88 -4.51 -16.60
C SER A 218 -9.13 -5.83 -17.32
N ALA A 219 -8.65 -5.97 -18.55
CA ALA A 219 -8.58 -7.27 -19.22
C ALA A 219 -7.94 -8.31 -18.29
N GLU A 220 -8.66 -9.41 -18.06
CA GLU A 220 -8.18 -10.50 -17.23
C GLU A 220 -6.92 -11.12 -17.88
N ARG A 221 -5.88 -11.35 -17.07
CA ARG A 221 -4.66 -12.07 -17.48
C ARG A 221 -4.62 -13.41 -16.78
N GLY A 222 -3.81 -14.34 -17.27
CA GLY A 222 -3.59 -15.60 -16.57
C GLY A 222 -2.99 -15.33 -15.18
N GLY A 223 -3.44 -16.04 -14.14
CA GLY A 223 -2.84 -15.90 -12.81
C GLY A 223 -1.31 -16.08 -12.79
N PRO A 224 -0.73 -17.08 -13.50
CA PRO A 224 0.72 -17.20 -13.62
C PRO A 224 1.39 -15.99 -14.30
N GLU A 225 0.73 -15.36 -15.28
CA GLU A 225 1.24 -14.16 -15.93
C GLU A 225 1.30 -12.98 -14.97
N TRP A 226 0.27 -12.83 -14.11
CA TRP A 226 0.28 -11.84 -13.04
C TRP A 226 1.44 -12.05 -12.06
N ALA A 227 1.65 -13.30 -11.63
CA ALA A 227 2.71 -13.63 -10.68
C ALA A 227 4.11 -13.36 -11.28
N LEU A 228 4.34 -13.76 -12.53
CA LEU A 228 5.61 -13.51 -13.23
C LEU A 228 5.88 -12.01 -13.38
N ALA A 229 4.90 -11.24 -13.86
CA ALA A 229 5.03 -9.78 -13.99
C ALA A 229 5.31 -9.10 -12.65
N PHE A 230 4.72 -9.61 -11.56
CA PHE A 230 5.02 -9.12 -10.21
C PHE A 230 6.46 -9.39 -9.80
N PHE A 231 6.99 -10.59 -10.01
CA PHE A 231 8.37 -10.91 -9.64
C PHE A 231 9.41 -10.17 -10.49
N GLU A 232 9.09 -9.87 -11.76
CA GLU A 232 9.94 -9.01 -12.60
C GLU A 232 10.01 -7.60 -12.02
N ASN A 233 8.86 -6.99 -11.72
CA ASN A 233 8.81 -5.65 -11.11
C ASN A 233 9.41 -5.61 -9.69
N LEU A 234 9.36 -6.72 -8.94
CA LEU A 234 9.94 -6.81 -7.62
C LEU A 234 11.46 -6.68 -7.64
N LYS A 235 12.14 -7.20 -8.68
CA LYS A 235 13.59 -7.06 -8.85
C LYS A 235 14.01 -5.60 -9.10
N ASP A 236 13.15 -4.85 -9.79
CA ASP A 236 13.35 -3.43 -10.10
C ASP A 236 12.98 -2.49 -8.93
N ALA A 237 12.32 -3.01 -7.89
CA ALA A 237 11.82 -2.23 -6.76
C ALA A 237 12.73 -2.23 -5.53
N GLY A 238 13.94 -2.79 -5.67
CA GLY A 238 15.02 -2.80 -4.68
C GLY A 238 15.84 -1.52 -4.63
#